data_AF-A0A098GEU5-F1
#
_entry.id   AF-A0A098GEU5-F1
#
_cell.length_a   1.000
_cell.length_b   1.000
_cell.length_c   1.000
_cell.angle_alpha   90.00
_cell.angle_beta   90.00
_cell.angle_gamma   90.00
#
_symmetry.space_group_name_H-M   'P 1'
#
loop_
_entity.id
_entity.type
_entity.pdbx_description
1 polymer ?
#
loop_
_entity_poly.entity_id
_entity_poly.type
_entity_poly.pdbx_seq_one_letter_code
_entity_poly.pdbx_strand_id
1 'polypeptide(L)'
;MSDLKRLMRSFAAAIIYYNETQTEKSQSAEVLLEKPYVELVEDLKQLIKEATTNYETRIPVLNYLLHLITKFRPLIDQPTPLEDSVYKDIEDNLVEFILNMQKLMLISHRAKAEIQYNGMTVEMYGFIRGVIQSSPCVSAQAIERKILIPFELAFNTQESQVRARIKNIVDAHKKDIKETCELRAEVTKLREQVNDLKEEKRKLSESAQEHEKQFKEQLKIVQQENKELKEKLQAAESQVRTEEVSAQSGNLEEKEVDLVDSMAQSNPLRNRGRSTLPPGFYTNYQRGSAPLFFPGLLTQFSFSPNPTATTSNGVGTIKPNNT
;
A
#
# COMPACT_ATOMS: atom_id res chain seq x y z
N MET A 1 -8.93 -4.34 6.69
CA MET A 1 -10.00 -3.78 7.53
C MET A 1 -9.89 -4.42 8.90
N SER A 2 -9.70 -3.64 9.97
CA SER A 2 -9.50 -4.18 11.32
C SER A 2 -10.69 -5.01 11.81
N ASP A 3 -10.46 -5.97 12.70
CA ASP A 3 -11.51 -6.84 13.24
C ASP A 3 -12.64 -6.07 13.94
N LEU A 4 -12.34 -4.98 14.64
CA LEU A 4 -13.37 -4.15 15.28
C LEU A 4 -14.32 -3.51 14.26
N LYS A 5 -13.78 -3.00 13.13
CA LYS A 5 -14.59 -2.52 11.99
C LYS A 5 -15.43 -3.65 11.38
N ARG A 6 -14.86 -4.86 11.28
CA ARG A 6 -15.59 -6.05 10.81
C ARG A 6 -16.73 -6.40 11.75
N LEU A 7 -16.54 -6.28 13.06
CA LEU A 7 -17.57 -6.55 14.06
C LEU A 7 -18.74 -5.55 13.94
N MET A 8 -18.44 -4.26 13.77
CA MET A 8 -19.47 -3.24 13.52
C MET A 8 -20.25 -3.51 12.24
N ARG A 9 -19.57 -3.93 11.16
CA ARG A 9 -20.22 -4.34 9.90
C ARG A 9 -21.09 -5.59 10.10
N SER A 10 -20.66 -6.53 10.92
CA SER A 10 -21.41 -7.73 11.28
C SER A 10 -22.71 -7.44 12.03
N PHE A 11 -22.75 -6.39 12.86
CA PHE A 11 -24.00 -5.97 13.52
C PHE A 11 -25.04 -5.50 12.49
N ALA A 12 -24.62 -4.69 11.52
CA ALA A 12 -25.49 -4.26 10.42
C ALA A 12 -25.92 -5.47 9.58
N ALA A 13 -25.00 -6.39 9.28
CA ALA A 13 -25.30 -7.62 8.54
C ALA A 13 -26.30 -8.53 9.27
N ALA A 14 -26.31 -8.55 10.61
CA ALA A 14 -27.29 -9.30 11.39
C ALA A 14 -28.71 -8.71 11.25
N ILE A 15 -28.84 -7.39 11.24
CA ILE A 15 -30.13 -6.70 11.02
C ILE A 15 -30.64 -6.97 9.60
N ILE A 16 -29.76 -6.82 8.60
CA ILE A 16 -30.11 -7.09 7.19
C ILE A 16 -30.54 -8.54 7.02
N TYR A 17 -29.75 -9.49 7.53
CA TYR A 17 -30.07 -10.91 7.47
C TYR A 17 -31.41 -11.23 8.14
N TYR A 18 -31.69 -10.61 9.30
CA TYR A 18 -32.99 -10.77 9.94
C TYR A 18 -34.12 -10.26 9.03
N ASN A 19 -33.98 -9.08 8.43
CA ASN A 19 -34.99 -8.55 7.50
C ASN A 19 -35.21 -9.47 6.27
N GLU A 20 -34.14 -9.96 5.64
CA GLU A 20 -34.21 -10.88 4.50
C GLU A 20 -34.98 -12.17 4.82
N THR A 21 -34.90 -12.65 6.07
CA THR A 21 -35.63 -13.85 6.50
C THR A 21 -37.10 -13.58 6.86
N GLN A 22 -37.46 -12.32 7.13
CA GLN A 22 -38.83 -11.94 7.51
C GLN A 22 -39.63 -11.33 6.36
N THR A 23 -38.96 -10.86 5.31
CA THR A 23 -39.59 -10.19 4.17
C THR A 23 -39.25 -10.90 2.87
N GLU A 24 -40.14 -10.84 1.88
CA GLU A 24 -39.88 -11.38 0.53
C GLU A 24 -38.95 -10.48 -0.30
N LYS A 25 -38.54 -9.33 0.26
CA LYS A 25 -37.67 -8.36 -0.39
C LYS A 25 -36.22 -8.70 -0.07
N SER A 26 -35.47 -9.16 -1.07
CA SER A 26 -34.02 -9.26 -0.95
C SER A 26 -33.39 -8.02 -1.59
N GLN A 27 -32.96 -7.08 -0.75
CA GLN A 27 -31.92 -6.14 -1.16
C GLN A 27 -30.58 -6.82 -0.89
N SER A 28 -29.61 -6.72 -1.82
CA SER A 28 -28.29 -7.31 -1.60
C SER A 28 -27.64 -6.68 -0.36
N ALA A 29 -27.36 -7.51 0.66
CA ALA A 29 -26.66 -7.09 1.87
C ALA A 29 -25.32 -6.41 1.57
N GLU A 30 -24.62 -6.83 0.51
CA GLU A 30 -23.36 -6.23 0.10
C GLU A 30 -23.54 -4.77 -0.32
N VAL A 31 -24.55 -4.49 -1.14
CA VAL A 31 -24.87 -3.14 -1.63
C VAL A 31 -25.23 -2.21 -0.47
N LEU A 32 -26.01 -2.68 0.50
CA LEU A 32 -26.39 -1.88 1.66
C LEU A 32 -25.19 -1.55 2.55
N LEU A 33 -24.32 -2.52 2.82
CA LEU A 33 -23.18 -2.35 3.71
C LEU A 33 -22.09 -1.42 3.15
N GLU A 34 -22.09 -1.16 1.84
CA GLU A 34 -21.18 -0.24 1.16
C GLU A 34 -21.64 1.22 1.19
N LYS A 35 -22.90 1.48 1.57
CA LYS A 35 -23.44 2.84 1.64
C LYS A 35 -22.72 3.71 2.69
N PRO A 36 -22.71 5.05 2.49
CA PRO A 36 -22.27 5.99 3.52
C PRO A 36 -22.97 5.75 4.85
N TYR A 37 -22.28 6.02 5.96
CA TYR A 37 -22.77 5.72 7.31
C TYR A 37 -24.18 6.27 7.58
N VAL A 38 -24.44 7.53 7.20
CA VAL A 38 -25.74 8.19 7.46
C VAL A 38 -26.87 7.48 6.71
N GLU A 39 -26.66 7.18 5.43
CA GLU A 39 -27.66 6.47 4.61
C GLU A 39 -27.92 5.05 5.13
N LEU A 40 -26.84 4.34 5.49
CA LEU A 40 -26.96 3.00 6.04
C LEU A 40 -27.77 2.98 7.35
N VAL A 41 -27.57 3.95 8.26
CA VAL A 41 -28.33 3.99 9.51
C VAL A 41 -29.83 4.18 9.25
N GLU A 42 -30.20 5.03 8.31
CA GLU A 42 -31.60 5.21 7.92
C GLU A 42 -32.18 3.96 7.26
N ASP A 43 -31.43 3.31 6.38
CA ASP A 43 -31.82 2.03 5.80
C ASP A 43 -32.03 0.97 6.88
N LEU A 44 -31.10 0.84 7.84
CA LEU A 44 -31.23 -0.13 8.94
C LEU A 44 -32.48 0.13 9.79
N LYS A 45 -32.80 1.40 10.10
CA LYS A 45 -34.05 1.74 10.80
C LYS A 45 -35.28 1.30 10.00
N GLN A 46 -35.28 1.55 8.70
CA GLN A 46 -36.38 1.15 7.82
C GLN A 46 -36.50 -0.39 7.75
N LEU A 47 -35.39 -1.10 7.61
CA LEU A 47 -35.37 -2.57 7.58
C LEU A 47 -35.88 -3.18 8.89
N ILE A 48 -35.53 -2.60 10.04
CA ILE A 48 -36.07 -3.03 11.34
C ILE A 48 -37.58 -2.84 11.37
N LYS A 49 -38.08 -1.67 10.97
CA LYS A 49 -39.52 -1.37 10.91
C LYS A 49 -40.25 -2.38 10.02
N GLU A 50 -39.74 -2.63 8.82
CA GLU A 50 -40.32 -3.59 7.88
C GLU A 50 -40.34 -5.02 8.43
N ALA A 51 -39.20 -5.50 8.93
CA ALA A 51 -39.04 -6.87 9.43
C ALA A 51 -39.86 -7.18 10.70
N THR A 52 -40.25 -6.13 11.43
CA THR A 52 -40.95 -6.27 12.72
C THR A 52 -42.43 -5.97 12.66
N THR A 53 -42.99 -5.66 11.48
CA THR A 53 -44.43 -5.42 11.26
C THR A 53 -45.32 -6.50 11.88
N ASN A 54 -44.91 -7.78 11.81
CA ASN A 54 -45.63 -8.92 12.38
C ASN A 54 -44.89 -9.56 13.59
N TYR A 55 -43.75 -8.99 14.00
CA TYR A 55 -42.81 -9.60 14.95
C TYR A 55 -42.24 -8.56 15.93
N GLU A 56 -43.11 -7.74 16.52
CA GLU A 56 -42.75 -6.63 17.41
C GLU A 56 -41.84 -7.05 18.59
N THR A 57 -41.99 -8.30 19.06
CA THR A 57 -41.17 -8.88 20.14
C THR A 57 -39.65 -8.83 19.90
N ARG A 58 -39.22 -8.65 18.65
CA ARG A 58 -37.79 -8.61 18.25
C ARG A 58 -37.23 -7.20 18.09
N ILE A 59 -38.08 -6.18 18.12
CA ILE A 59 -37.67 -4.76 18.04
C ILE A 59 -36.57 -4.43 19.06
N PRO A 60 -36.67 -4.81 20.36
CA PRO A 60 -35.65 -4.44 21.34
C PRO A 60 -34.23 -4.93 21.03
N VAL A 61 -34.10 -6.15 20.51
CA VAL A 61 -32.80 -6.77 20.19
C VAL A 61 -32.18 -6.09 18.95
N LEU A 62 -32.99 -5.83 17.93
CA LEU A 62 -32.51 -5.14 16.72
C LEU A 62 -32.14 -3.68 17.01
N ASN A 63 -32.88 -3.02 17.88
CA ASN A 63 -32.56 -1.66 18.34
C ASN A 63 -31.28 -1.63 19.18
N TYR A 64 -30.98 -2.67 19.96
CA TYR A 64 -29.69 -2.76 20.67
C TYR A 64 -28.52 -2.85 19.68
N LEU A 65 -28.62 -3.69 18.64
CA LEU A 65 -27.62 -3.73 17.56
C LEU A 65 -27.47 -2.36 16.88
N LEU A 66 -28.58 -1.71 16.51
CA LEU A 66 -28.57 -0.40 15.89
C LEU A 66 -27.93 0.66 16.79
N HIS A 67 -28.21 0.61 18.10
CA HIS A 67 -27.61 1.50 19.08
C HIS A 67 -26.09 1.36 19.11
N LEU A 68 -25.55 0.14 19.17
CA LEU A 68 -24.11 -0.10 19.18
C LEU A 68 -23.45 0.40 17.88
N ILE A 69 -24.08 0.15 16.72
CA ILE A 69 -23.61 0.69 15.43
C ILE A 69 -23.57 2.22 15.49
N THR A 70 -24.65 2.84 15.95
CA THR A 70 -24.80 4.29 15.95
C THR A 70 -23.82 4.96 16.91
N LYS A 71 -23.58 4.34 18.08
CA LYS A 71 -22.68 4.84 19.12
C LYS A 71 -21.21 4.70 18.71
N PHE A 72 -20.81 3.54 18.20
CA PHE A 72 -19.39 3.21 18.08
C PHE A 72 -18.81 3.28 16.68
N ARG A 73 -19.60 3.03 15.63
CA ARG A 73 -19.06 3.06 14.25
C ARG A 73 -18.44 4.42 13.88
N PRO A 74 -19.06 5.58 14.17
CA PRO A 74 -18.45 6.88 13.90
C PRO A 74 -17.13 7.12 14.62
N LEU A 75 -16.90 6.46 15.76
CA LEU A 75 -15.67 6.56 16.53
C LEU A 75 -14.60 5.64 15.92
N ILE A 76 -14.97 4.39 15.62
CA ILE A 76 -14.07 3.36 15.07
C ILE A 76 -13.61 3.69 13.64
N ASP A 77 -14.46 4.35 12.85
CA ASP A 77 -14.14 4.71 11.47
C ASP A 77 -13.17 5.90 11.36
N GLN A 78 -12.93 6.64 12.45
CA GLN A 78 -11.98 7.74 12.46
C GLN A 78 -10.56 7.26 12.18
N PRO A 79 -9.76 8.05 11.44
CA PRO A 79 -8.38 7.71 11.14
C PRO A 79 -7.43 8.02 12.31
N THR A 80 -7.91 8.64 13.38
CA THR A 80 -7.13 9.09 14.54
C THR A 80 -7.30 8.14 15.72
N PRO A 81 -6.26 7.93 16.55
CA PRO A 81 -6.39 7.12 17.75
C PRO A 81 -7.37 7.77 18.72
N LEU A 82 -8.19 6.94 19.36
CA LEU A 82 -9.12 7.39 20.41
C LEU A 82 -8.42 7.39 21.77
N GLU A 83 -9.05 8.04 22.75
CA GLU A 83 -8.62 7.95 24.15
C GLU A 83 -8.87 6.54 24.72
N ASP A 84 -8.03 6.13 25.67
CA ASP A 84 -8.13 4.81 26.31
C ASP A 84 -9.45 4.60 27.04
N SER A 85 -10.03 5.67 27.58
CA SER A 85 -11.37 5.69 28.18
C SER A 85 -12.45 5.28 27.18
N VAL A 86 -12.35 5.74 25.93
CA VAL A 86 -13.31 5.44 24.85
C VAL A 86 -13.15 3.99 24.39
N TYR A 87 -11.91 3.50 24.24
CA TYR A 87 -11.68 2.08 23.93
C TYR A 87 -12.23 1.16 25.01
N LYS A 88 -12.08 1.54 26.27
CA LYS A 88 -12.65 0.79 27.39
C LYS A 88 -14.19 0.79 27.35
N ASP A 89 -14.82 1.93 27.05
CA ASP A 89 -16.28 1.98 26.86
C ASP A 89 -16.73 1.05 25.72
N ILE A 90 -16.01 1.03 24.59
CA ILE A 90 -16.28 0.09 23.50
C ILE A 90 -16.18 -1.37 23.99
N GLU A 91 -15.09 -1.72 24.66
CA GLU A 91 -14.88 -3.07 25.21
C GLU A 91 -16.03 -3.49 26.13
N ASP A 92 -16.33 -2.66 27.14
CA ASP A 92 -17.34 -2.95 28.16
C ASP A 92 -18.74 -3.14 27.54
N ASN A 93 -19.14 -2.27 26.60
CA ASN A 93 -20.45 -2.36 25.95
C ASN A 93 -20.55 -3.58 25.01
N LEU A 94 -19.47 -3.97 24.34
CA LEU A 94 -19.46 -5.15 23.46
C LEU A 94 -19.51 -6.45 24.27
N VAL A 95 -18.77 -6.50 25.39
CA VAL A 95 -18.85 -7.62 26.34
C VAL A 95 -20.26 -7.73 26.89
N GLU A 96 -20.81 -6.62 27.41
CA GLU A 96 -22.16 -6.58 27.95
C GLU A 96 -23.21 -7.03 26.93
N PHE A 97 -23.11 -6.57 25.68
CA PHE A 97 -23.98 -7.03 24.60
C PHE A 97 -23.94 -8.55 24.44
N ILE A 98 -22.75 -9.14 24.36
CA ILE A 98 -22.62 -10.60 24.18
C ILE A 98 -23.23 -11.34 25.37
N LEU A 99 -22.90 -10.95 26.60
CA LEU A 99 -23.44 -11.58 27.81
C LEU A 99 -24.97 -11.46 27.88
N ASN A 100 -25.53 -10.31 27.47
CA ASN A 100 -26.96 -10.11 27.36
C ASN A 100 -27.58 -11.05 26.32
N MET A 101 -26.95 -11.27 25.16
CA MET A 101 -27.42 -12.22 24.17
C MET A 101 -27.34 -13.68 24.67
N GLN A 102 -26.30 -14.03 25.44
CA GLN A 102 -26.19 -15.33 26.10
C GLN A 102 -27.33 -15.55 27.12
N LYS A 103 -27.64 -14.53 27.93
CA LYS A 103 -28.79 -14.55 28.86
C LYS A 103 -30.11 -14.83 28.11
N LEU A 104 -30.33 -14.17 26.97
CA LEU A 104 -31.54 -14.39 26.18
C LEU A 104 -31.62 -15.79 25.55
N MET A 105 -30.47 -16.43 25.27
CA MET A 105 -30.42 -17.83 24.82
C MET A 105 -30.84 -18.85 25.87
N LEU A 106 -30.86 -18.49 27.15
CA LEU A 106 -31.34 -19.38 28.21
C LEU A 106 -32.85 -19.27 28.45
N ILE A 107 -33.50 -18.32 27.77
CA ILE A 107 -34.88 -17.93 28.04
C ILE A 107 -35.77 -18.30 26.86
N SER A 108 -36.99 -18.76 27.17
CA SER A 108 -38.02 -19.05 26.16
C SER A 108 -38.43 -17.79 25.41
N HIS A 109 -38.74 -17.91 24.12
CA HIS A 109 -39.23 -16.81 23.28
C HIS A 109 -40.53 -16.15 23.75
N ARG A 110 -41.23 -16.75 24.72
CA ARG A 110 -42.44 -16.19 25.35
C ARG A 110 -42.14 -15.46 26.66
N ALA A 111 -41.00 -15.74 27.26
CA ALA A 111 -40.55 -15.11 28.50
C ALA A 111 -39.67 -13.90 28.18
N LYS A 112 -39.65 -12.95 29.12
CA LYS A 112 -38.89 -11.71 29.02
C LYS A 112 -37.74 -11.71 30.01
N ALA A 113 -36.68 -11.00 29.66
CA ALA A 113 -35.59 -10.66 30.54
C ALA A 113 -35.39 -9.15 30.53
N GLU A 114 -35.13 -8.57 31.70
CA GLU A 114 -34.66 -7.19 31.78
C GLU A 114 -33.19 -7.14 31.35
N ILE A 115 -32.93 -6.29 30.36
CA ILE A 115 -31.61 -6.02 29.80
C ILE A 115 -31.34 -4.53 29.94
N GLN A 116 -30.18 -4.20 30.50
CA GLN A 116 -29.74 -2.82 30.62
C GLN A 116 -28.78 -2.49 29.48
N TYR A 117 -29.01 -1.38 28.81
CA TYR A 117 -28.06 -0.78 27.87
C TYR A 117 -28.43 0.68 27.65
N ASN A 118 -27.45 1.53 27.34
CA ASN A 118 -27.67 2.97 27.13
C ASN A 118 -28.34 3.68 28.32
N GLY A 119 -28.06 3.24 29.55
CA GLY A 119 -28.69 3.78 30.76
C GLY A 119 -30.20 3.48 30.89
N MET A 120 -30.75 2.62 30.04
CA MET A 120 -32.15 2.23 30.06
C MET A 120 -32.29 0.74 30.40
N THR A 121 -33.37 0.38 31.09
CA THR A 121 -33.78 -1.02 31.26
C THR A 121 -34.86 -1.32 30.23
N VAL A 122 -34.62 -2.33 29.40
CA VAL A 122 -35.52 -2.74 28.32
C VAL A 122 -35.85 -4.22 28.48
N GLU A 123 -37.13 -4.56 28.40
CA GLU A 123 -37.55 -5.96 28.37
C GLU A 123 -37.29 -6.57 26.99
N MET A 124 -36.57 -7.69 26.96
CA MET A 124 -36.30 -8.43 25.74
C MET A 124 -36.81 -9.86 25.86
N TYR A 125 -37.44 -10.36 24.78
CA TYR A 125 -37.90 -11.74 24.74
C TYR A 125 -36.75 -12.72 24.52
N GLY A 126 -36.82 -13.88 25.17
CA GLY A 126 -35.84 -14.94 25.01
C GLY A 126 -35.73 -15.46 23.57
N PHE A 127 -34.72 -16.30 23.32
CA PHE A 127 -34.38 -16.77 21.99
C PHE A 127 -34.84 -18.19 21.67
N ILE A 128 -35.23 -18.98 22.67
CA ILE A 128 -35.56 -20.39 22.48
C ILE A 128 -37.02 -20.61 22.06
N ARG A 129 -37.25 -21.29 20.93
CA ARG A 129 -38.56 -21.69 20.43
C ARG A 129 -38.95 -23.12 20.85
N GLY A 130 -40.26 -23.36 20.94
CA GLY A 130 -40.85 -24.68 21.20
C GLY A 130 -41.06 -25.03 22.68
N VAL A 131 -41.91 -26.02 22.93
CA VAL A 131 -42.23 -26.55 24.28
C VAL A 131 -41.06 -27.38 24.84
N ILE A 132 -40.24 -27.96 23.97
CA ILE A 132 -39.06 -28.80 24.29
C ILE A 132 -37.75 -28.08 23.92
N GLN A 133 -37.71 -26.75 24.02
CA GLN A 133 -36.49 -25.92 23.90
C GLN A 133 -35.56 -26.20 22.70
N SER A 134 -36.06 -26.69 21.56
CA SER A 134 -35.18 -27.38 20.60
C SER A 134 -34.58 -26.49 19.51
N SER A 135 -35.02 -25.22 19.35
CA SER A 135 -34.48 -24.38 18.26
C SER A 135 -34.37 -22.89 18.60
N PRO A 136 -33.26 -22.23 18.20
CA PRO A 136 -33.12 -20.78 18.29
C PRO A 136 -34.05 -20.07 17.30
N CYS A 137 -34.63 -18.95 17.74
CA CYS A 137 -35.37 -18.04 16.87
C CYS A 137 -34.46 -17.37 15.84
N VAL A 138 -35.06 -16.75 14.82
CA VAL A 138 -34.33 -16.20 13.68
C VAL A 138 -33.37 -15.08 14.07
N SER A 139 -33.73 -14.22 15.03
CA SER A 139 -32.81 -13.18 15.54
C SER A 139 -31.58 -13.78 16.23
N ALA A 140 -31.74 -14.89 16.95
CA ALA A 140 -30.62 -15.59 17.57
C ALA A 140 -29.70 -16.22 16.52
N GLN A 141 -30.28 -16.83 15.48
CA GLN A 141 -29.50 -17.35 14.36
C GLN A 141 -28.75 -16.24 13.61
N ALA A 142 -29.36 -15.06 13.47
CA ALA A 142 -28.71 -13.89 12.87
C ALA A 142 -27.49 -13.45 13.69
N ILE A 143 -27.66 -13.32 15.01
CA ILE A 143 -26.56 -12.97 15.94
C ILE A 143 -25.48 -14.04 15.90
N GLU A 144 -25.83 -15.31 16.02
CA GLU A 144 -24.85 -16.40 16.03
C GLU A 144 -24.02 -16.44 14.75
N ARG A 145 -24.69 -16.42 13.59
CA ARG A 145 -24.03 -16.58 12.28
C ARG A 145 -23.25 -15.35 11.86
N LYS A 146 -23.73 -14.16 12.16
CA LYS A 146 -23.11 -12.91 11.69
C LYS A 146 -22.15 -12.30 12.70
N ILE A 147 -22.37 -12.53 14.01
CA ILE A 147 -21.65 -11.86 15.08
C ILE A 147 -20.80 -12.82 15.92
N LEU A 148 -21.33 -13.96 16.35
CA LEU A 148 -20.57 -14.80 17.28
C LEU A 148 -19.56 -15.70 16.55
N ILE A 149 -20.04 -16.52 15.62
CA ILE A 149 -19.21 -17.49 14.89
C ILE A 149 -18.01 -16.83 14.18
N PRO A 150 -18.17 -15.71 13.43
CA PRO A 150 -17.05 -15.10 12.71
C PRO A 150 -15.93 -14.57 13.62
N PHE A 151 -16.19 -14.42 14.92
CA PHE A 151 -15.25 -13.92 15.92
C PHE A 151 -14.87 -14.99 16.95
N GLU A 152 -15.12 -16.26 16.62
CA GLU A 152 -14.83 -17.43 17.47
C GLU A 152 -15.51 -17.36 18.84
N LEU A 153 -16.74 -16.83 18.86
CA LEU A 153 -17.60 -16.78 20.04
C LEU A 153 -18.81 -17.68 19.84
N ALA A 154 -19.39 -18.10 20.96
CA ALA A 154 -20.61 -18.89 21.01
C ALA A 154 -21.48 -18.43 22.19
N PHE A 155 -22.75 -18.82 22.18
CA PHE A 155 -23.67 -18.46 23.26
C PHE A 155 -23.35 -19.08 24.62
N ASN A 156 -22.49 -20.11 24.64
CA ASN A 156 -22.01 -20.76 25.86
C ASN A 156 -20.56 -20.40 26.20
N THR A 157 -19.93 -19.46 25.47
CA THR A 157 -18.57 -19.00 25.77
C THR A 157 -18.53 -18.37 27.16
N GLN A 158 -17.56 -18.76 27.98
CA GLN A 158 -17.41 -18.23 29.34
C GLN A 158 -17.12 -16.72 29.31
N GLU A 159 -17.65 -15.96 30.28
CA GLU A 159 -17.46 -14.51 30.36
C GLU A 159 -15.99 -14.07 30.28
N SER A 160 -15.08 -14.77 30.97
CA SER A 160 -13.64 -14.48 30.93
C SER A 160 -13.07 -14.59 29.51
N GLN A 161 -13.53 -15.57 28.72
CA GLN A 161 -13.14 -15.76 27.34
C GLN A 161 -13.76 -14.70 26.43
N VAL A 162 -15.02 -14.32 26.66
CA VAL A 162 -15.68 -13.20 25.94
C VAL A 162 -14.87 -11.92 26.14
N ARG A 163 -14.56 -11.56 27.40
CA ARG A 163 -13.75 -10.37 27.74
C ARG A 163 -12.40 -10.40 27.05
N ALA A 164 -11.66 -11.51 27.17
CA ALA A 164 -10.36 -11.64 26.53
C ALA A 164 -10.44 -11.49 25.00
N ARG A 165 -11.46 -12.07 24.36
CA ARG A 165 -11.64 -12.01 22.90
C ARG A 165 -11.98 -10.60 22.43
N ILE A 166 -12.93 -9.93 23.09
CA ILE A 166 -13.28 -8.55 22.76
C ILE A 166 -12.10 -7.61 22.99
N LYS A 167 -11.39 -7.75 24.12
CA LYS A 167 -10.18 -6.99 24.40
C LYS A 167 -9.14 -7.14 23.29
N ASN A 168 -8.86 -8.37 22.84
CA ASN A 168 -7.93 -8.61 21.76
C ASN A 168 -8.35 -7.93 20.45
N ILE A 169 -9.66 -7.93 20.13
CA ILE A 169 -10.20 -7.25 18.94
C ILE A 169 -10.00 -5.73 19.04
N VAL A 170 -10.24 -5.15 20.23
CA VAL A 170 -10.08 -3.71 20.48
C VAL A 170 -8.61 -3.30 20.48
N ASP A 171 -7.74 -4.05 21.17
CA ASP A 171 -6.30 -3.79 21.24
C ASP A 171 -5.64 -3.89 19.86
N ALA A 172 -6.04 -4.88 19.04
CA ALA A 172 -5.57 -5.00 17.66
C ALA A 172 -5.95 -3.77 16.83
N HIS A 173 -7.22 -3.32 16.92
CA HIS A 173 -7.65 -2.12 16.21
C HIS A 173 -6.92 -0.85 16.70
N LYS A 174 -6.73 -0.70 18.01
CA LYS A 174 -5.97 0.43 18.59
C LYS A 174 -4.54 0.47 18.05
N LYS A 175 -3.88 -0.69 17.97
CA LYS A 175 -2.55 -0.82 17.40
C LYS A 175 -2.53 -0.45 15.91
N ASP A 176 -3.45 -1.00 15.11
CA ASP A 176 -3.55 -0.74 13.67
C ASP A 176 -3.71 0.77 13.37
N ILE A 177 -4.56 1.47 14.12
CA ILE A 177 -4.78 2.91 13.93
C ILE A 177 -3.53 3.70 14.28
N LYS A 178 -2.85 3.37 15.39
CA LYS A 178 -1.61 4.03 15.79
C LYS A 178 -0.52 3.87 14.72
N GLU A 179 -0.29 2.65 14.24
CA GLU A 179 0.67 2.37 13.16
C GLU A 179 0.30 3.11 11.88
N THR A 180 -0.99 3.14 11.52
CA THR A 180 -1.45 3.89 10.34
C THR A 180 -1.20 5.39 10.46
N CYS A 181 -1.37 5.97 11.65
CA CYS A 181 -1.07 7.39 11.89
C CYS A 181 0.43 7.68 11.77
N GLU A 182 1.27 6.84 12.37
CA GLU A 182 2.73 6.97 12.28
C GLU A 182 3.20 6.87 10.82
N LEU A 183 2.70 5.89 10.06
CA LEU A 183 2.99 5.74 8.64
C LEU A 183 2.53 6.96 7.81
N ARG A 184 1.36 7.54 8.11
CA ARG A 184 0.90 8.76 7.41
C ARG A 184 1.79 9.96 7.70
N ALA A 185 2.28 10.10 8.93
CA ALA A 185 3.22 11.15 9.29
C ALA A 185 4.55 10.98 8.53
N GLU A 186 5.06 9.75 8.46
CA GLU A 186 6.28 9.42 7.71
C GLU A 186 6.12 9.69 6.21
N VAL A 187 5.00 9.27 5.60
CA VAL A 187 4.69 9.54 4.19
C VAL A 187 4.63 11.04 3.91
N THR A 188 4.05 11.83 4.81
CA THR A 188 4.00 13.29 4.67
C THR A 188 5.41 13.89 4.70
N LYS A 189 6.24 13.48 5.66
CA LYS A 189 7.64 13.91 5.76
C LYS A 189 8.47 13.53 4.53
N LEU A 190 8.29 12.32 4.02
CA LEU A 190 8.97 11.86 2.80
C LEU A 190 8.52 12.67 1.57
N ARG A 191 7.24 13.04 1.48
CA ARG A 191 6.73 13.91 0.39
C ARG A 191 7.36 15.29 0.43
N GLU A 192 7.51 15.88 1.62
CA GLU A 192 8.20 17.16 1.81
C GLU A 192 9.66 17.07 1.35
N GLN A 193 10.40 16.05 1.83
CA GLN A 193 11.79 15.83 1.41
C GLN A 193 11.95 15.63 -0.10
N VAL A 194 11.03 14.88 -0.74
CA VAL A 194 11.03 14.69 -2.19
C VAL A 194 10.81 16.02 -2.93
N ASN A 195 9.95 16.90 -2.40
CA ASN A 195 9.72 18.21 -2.99
C ASN A 195 10.94 19.12 -2.85
N ASP A 196 11.57 19.13 -1.67
CA ASP A 196 12.80 19.90 -1.42
C ASP A 196 13.95 19.44 -2.34
N LEU A 197 14.15 18.13 -2.47
CA LEU A 197 15.17 17.57 -3.36
C LEU A 197 14.89 17.85 -4.84
N LYS A 198 13.61 17.87 -5.25
CA LYS A 198 13.24 18.26 -6.63
C LYS A 198 13.58 19.72 -6.89
N GLU A 199 13.34 20.58 -5.91
CA GLU A 199 13.65 22.00 -6.02
C GLU A 199 15.16 22.27 -6.02
N GLU A 200 15.92 21.57 -5.17
CA GLU A 200 17.38 21.64 -5.17
C GLU A 200 17.97 21.15 -6.49
N LYS A 201 17.48 20.02 -7.01
CA LYS A 201 17.87 19.49 -8.32
C LYS A 201 17.58 20.49 -9.44
N ARG A 202 16.45 21.19 -9.38
CA ARG A 202 16.09 22.24 -10.35
C ARG A 202 17.11 23.38 -10.30
N LYS A 203 17.41 23.91 -9.12
CA LYS A 203 18.40 24.99 -8.92
C LYS A 203 19.80 24.58 -9.38
N LEU A 204 20.25 23.36 -9.04
CA LEU A 204 21.53 22.83 -9.51
C LEU A 204 21.57 22.68 -11.03
N SER A 205 20.48 22.23 -11.65
CA SER A 205 20.39 22.13 -13.11
C SER A 205 20.44 23.51 -13.79
N GLU A 206 19.77 24.52 -13.23
CA GLU A 206 19.81 25.90 -13.73
C GLU A 206 21.23 26.49 -13.60
N SER A 207 21.88 26.30 -12.45
CA SER A 207 23.26 26.74 -12.22
C SER A 207 24.26 26.04 -13.15
N ALA A 208 24.13 24.73 -13.35
CA ALA A 208 24.99 23.97 -14.27
C ALA A 208 24.84 24.46 -15.72
N GLN A 209 23.62 24.76 -16.17
CA GLN A 209 23.39 25.35 -17.50
C GLN A 209 24.02 26.73 -17.64
N GLU A 210 23.98 27.56 -16.59
CA GLU A 210 24.59 28.88 -16.60
C GLU A 210 26.11 28.80 -16.68
N HIS A 211 26.74 27.93 -15.88
CA HIS A 211 28.17 27.68 -15.98
C HIS A 211 28.57 27.11 -17.34
N GLU A 212 27.77 26.24 -17.94
CA GLU A 212 28.03 25.71 -19.28
C GLU A 212 28.02 26.83 -20.35
N LYS A 213 27.09 27.79 -20.24
CA LYS A 213 27.06 28.97 -21.13
C LYS A 213 28.30 29.84 -20.94
N GLN A 214 28.68 30.15 -19.70
CA GLN A 214 29.87 30.93 -19.39
C GLN A 214 31.13 30.27 -19.92
N PHE A 215 31.29 28.96 -19.73
CA PHE A 215 32.43 28.22 -20.29
C PHE A 215 32.43 28.24 -21.82
N LYS A 216 31.27 28.10 -22.47
CA LYS A 216 31.17 28.22 -23.93
C LYS A 216 31.59 29.60 -24.44
N GLU A 217 31.22 30.67 -23.73
CA GLU A 217 31.64 32.03 -24.08
C GLU A 217 33.14 32.25 -23.89
N GLN A 218 33.70 31.83 -22.75
CA GLN A 218 35.14 31.90 -22.51
C GLN A 218 35.92 31.11 -23.56
N LEU A 219 35.42 29.93 -23.95
CA LEU A 219 36.06 29.10 -24.95
C LEU A 219 36.06 29.75 -26.34
N LYS A 220 35.00 30.50 -26.70
CA LYS A 220 34.97 31.32 -27.92
C LYS A 220 36.01 32.45 -27.88
N ILE A 221 36.12 33.16 -26.74
CA ILE A 221 37.11 34.24 -26.57
C ILE A 221 38.53 33.69 -26.74
N VAL A 222 38.87 32.61 -26.02
CA VAL A 222 40.18 31.97 -26.10
C VAL A 222 40.49 31.42 -27.50
N GLN A 223 39.49 30.90 -28.21
CA GLN A 223 39.65 30.48 -29.60
C GLN A 223 39.95 31.66 -30.52
N GLN A 224 39.30 32.80 -30.31
CA GLN A 224 39.53 34.02 -31.09
C GLN A 224 40.91 34.60 -30.82
N GLU A 225 41.31 34.71 -29.55
CA GLU A 225 42.67 35.12 -29.16
C GLU A 225 43.74 34.20 -29.75
N ASN A 226 43.54 32.88 -29.72
CA ASN A 226 44.45 31.92 -30.36
C ASN A 226 44.55 32.12 -31.88
N LYS A 227 43.44 32.46 -32.54
CA LYS A 227 43.44 32.73 -33.98
C LYS A 227 44.22 34.00 -34.29
N GLU A 228 43.99 35.08 -33.55
CA GLU A 228 44.72 36.34 -33.68
C GLU A 228 46.22 36.17 -33.39
N LEU A 229 46.57 35.41 -32.35
CA LEU A 229 47.96 35.10 -32.03
C LEU A 229 48.64 34.29 -33.15
N LYS A 230 47.95 33.30 -33.72
CA LYS A 230 48.47 32.56 -34.88
C LYS A 230 48.69 33.46 -36.09
N GLU A 231 47.75 34.35 -36.40
CA GLU A 231 47.89 35.31 -37.49
C GLU A 231 49.08 36.26 -37.26
N LYS A 232 49.24 36.77 -36.04
CA LYS A 232 50.41 37.60 -35.65
C LYS A 232 51.73 36.85 -35.75
N LEU A 233 51.75 35.59 -35.30
CA LEU A 233 52.95 34.74 -35.35
C LEU A 233 53.34 34.45 -36.79
N GLN A 234 52.37 34.14 -37.65
CA GLN A 234 52.59 33.93 -39.09
C GLN A 234 53.04 35.21 -39.81
N ALA A 235 52.53 36.38 -39.42
CA ALA A 235 53.00 37.68 -39.91
C ALA A 235 54.43 37.99 -39.47
N ALA A 236 54.79 37.69 -38.21
CA ALA A 236 56.15 37.83 -37.72
C ALA A 236 57.12 36.85 -38.41
N GLU A 237 56.74 35.59 -38.60
CA GLU A 237 57.54 34.60 -39.34
C GLU A 237 57.78 35.01 -40.81
N SER A 238 56.78 35.62 -41.45
CA SER A 238 56.94 36.14 -42.82
C SER A 238 57.82 37.39 -42.87
N GLN A 239 57.79 38.26 -41.85
CA GLN A 239 58.72 39.38 -41.70
C GLN A 239 60.17 38.90 -41.48
N VAL A 240 60.39 37.92 -40.62
CA VAL A 240 61.71 37.31 -40.40
C VAL A 240 62.23 36.66 -41.69
N ARG A 241 61.38 35.95 -42.45
CA ARG A 241 61.77 35.42 -43.77
C ARG A 241 62.12 36.51 -44.77
N THR A 242 61.42 37.65 -44.79
CA THR A 242 61.80 38.77 -45.67
C THR A 242 63.10 39.44 -45.23
N GLU A 243 63.38 39.50 -43.93
CA GLU A 243 64.65 40.01 -43.41
C GLU A 243 65.81 39.04 -43.71
N GLU A 244 65.62 37.73 -43.57
CA GLU A 244 66.60 36.70 -43.96
C GLU A 244 66.88 36.70 -45.47
N VAL A 245 65.87 36.91 -46.32
CA VAL A 245 66.05 37.03 -47.79
C VAL A 245 66.74 38.36 -48.15
N SER A 246 66.49 39.44 -47.41
CA SER A 246 67.22 40.70 -47.59
C SER A 246 68.68 40.63 -47.11
N ALA A 247 68.97 39.83 -46.09
CA ALA A 247 70.32 39.55 -45.61
C ALA A 247 71.10 38.60 -46.54
N GLN A 248 70.41 37.69 -47.25
CA GLN A 248 71.02 36.88 -48.32
C GLN A 248 71.18 37.65 -49.64
N SER A 249 70.35 38.65 -49.92
CA SER A 249 70.53 39.51 -51.10
C SER A 249 71.66 40.54 -50.95
N GLY A 250 72.19 40.75 -49.74
CA GLY A 250 73.34 41.61 -49.46
C GLY A 250 74.69 40.90 -49.42
N ASN A 251 74.75 39.58 -49.64
CA ASN A 251 75.97 38.77 -49.48
C ASN A 251 76.24 37.82 -50.66
N LEU A 252 75.91 38.26 -51.89
CA LEU A 252 76.27 37.57 -53.13
C LEU A 252 77.19 38.44 -54.00
N GLU A 253 78.31 38.88 -53.43
CA GLU A 253 79.58 39.04 -54.17
C GLU A 253 80.69 38.52 -53.24
N GLU A 254 81.56 37.68 -53.81
CA GLU A 254 82.71 37.01 -53.16
C GLU A 254 82.44 35.79 -52.26
N LYS A 255 82.33 34.61 -52.87
CA LYS A 255 83.50 33.71 -53.03
C LYS A 255 83.10 32.37 -53.64
N GLU A 256 83.82 32.06 -54.71
CA GLU A 256 83.87 30.79 -55.40
C GLU A 256 85.06 29.96 -54.84
N VAL A 257 85.02 28.63 -55.04
CA VAL A 257 86.14 27.64 -54.99
C VAL A 257 86.50 27.13 -53.57
N ASP A 258 86.50 25.84 -53.18
CA ASP A 258 86.44 24.54 -53.88
C ASP A 258 86.30 23.33 -52.91
N LEU A 259 86.18 22.12 -53.52
CA LEU A 259 86.36 20.73 -53.03
C LEU A 259 85.14 20.04 -52.38
N VAL A 260 84.42 19.09 -53.01
CA VAL A 260 84.72 17.78 -53.68
C VAL A 260 84.58 16.57 -52.74
N ASP A 261 83.79 15.60 -53.24
CA ASP A 261 83.65 14.18 -52.91
C ASP A 261 82.97 13.72 -51.59
N SER A 262 81.75 13.18 -51.70
CA SER A 262 81.58 11.74 -52.02
C SER A 262 80.12 11.25 -51.90
N MET A 263 79.70 10.54 -52.95
CA MET A 263 78.84 9.35 -53.03
C MET A 263 77.63 9.15 -52.09
N ALA A 264 76.44 9.30 -52.70
CA ALA A 264 75.53 8.21 -53.11
C ALA A 264 75.14 7.08 -52.12
N GLN A 265 73.80 6.94 -52.00
CA GLN A 265 73.00 5.71 -51.81
C GLN A 265 72.94 5.06 -50.41
N SER A 266 71.76 5.13 -49.78
CA SER A 266 70.81 4.00 -49.70
C SER A 266 69.74 4.21 -48.59
N ASN A 267 68.47 4.15 -48.99
CA ASN A 267 67.35 3.66 -48.16
C ASN A 267 67.38 2.11 -48.20
N PRO A 268 66.64 1.31 -47.39
CA PRO A 268 65.86 1.59 -46.17
C PRO A 268 66.03 0.49 -45.06
N LEU A 269 65.15 0.54 -44.04
CA LEU A 269 64.66 -0.54 -43.16
C LEU A 269 65.37 -0.88 -41.83
N ARG A 270 64.51 -0.94 -40.81
CA ARG A 270 64.40 -1.97 -39.75
C ARG A 270 65.25 -1.86 -38.47
N ASN A 271 64.50 -1.50 -37.42
CA ASN A 271 64.17 -2.32 -36.23
C ASN A 271 65.06 -2.27 -34.96
N ARG A 272 64.31 -2.11 -33.84
CA ARG A 272 64.43 -2.72 -32.50
C ARG A 272 65.33 -2.10 -31.43
N GLY A 273 64.68 -1.84 -30.28
CA GLY A 273 65.28 -1.79 -28.93
C GLY A 273 64.73 -0.64 -28.08
N ARG A 274 63.54 -0.68 -27.48
CA ARG A 274 63.10 -1.40 -26.25
C ARG A 274 63.54 -0.71 -24.94
N SER A 275 62.56 -0.16 -24.21
CA SER A 275 62.54 0.07 -22.74
C SER A 275 61.19 0.71 -22.36
N THR A 276 60.09 -0.04 -22.14
CA THR A 276 59.58 -0.64 -20.87
C THR A 276 58.82 0.31 -19.92
N LEU A 277 57.48 0.19 -19.88
CA LEU A 277 56.55 -0.04 -18.72
C LEU A 277 55.12 0.54 -18.97
N PRO A 278 54.05 0.07 -18.27
CA PRO A 278 53.19 -1.07 -18.62
C PRO A 278 51.75 -0.68 -19.05
N PRO A 279 50.94 -1.62 -19.56
CA PRO A 279 49.57 -1.35 -20.02
C PRO A 279 48.52 -1.58 -18.92
N GLY A 280 47.74 -0.55 -18.63
CA GLY A 280 46.45 -0.65 -17.96
C GLY A 280 45.35 -0.84 -18.99
N PHE A 281 44.68 -1.98 -18.91
CA PHE A 281 43.44 -2.33 -19.59
C PHE A 281 42.40 -1.20 -19.50
N TYR A 282 41.65 -0.92 -20.57
CA TYR A 282 40.19 -1.07 -20.58
C TYR A 282 39.66 -1.00 -22.02
N THR A 283 38.79 -1.95 -22.31
CA THR A 283 38.19 -2.30 -23.58
C THR A 283 37.16 -1.27 -24.06
N ASN A 284 37.11 -1.09 -25.37
CA ASN A 284 35.92 -0.66 -26.11
C ASN A 284 34.69 -1.39 -25.60
N TYR A 285 33.66 -0.65 -25.17
CA TYR A 285 32.30 -1.16 -25.17
C TYR A 285 31.58 -0.68 -26.42
N GLN A 286 31.25 -1.67 -27.24
CA GLN A 286 30.35 -1.57 -28.37
C GLN A 286 29.01 -0.96 -27.93
N ARG A 287 28.51 -0.12 -28.84
CA ARG A 287 27.10 0.20 -29.04
C ARG A 287 26.28 -1.10 -29.06
N GLY A 288 25.58 -1.36 -27.97
CA GLY A 288 24.55 -2.38 -27.85
C GLY A 288 23.28 -1.73 -27.31
N SER A 289 22.38 -1.42 -28.21
CA SER A 289 20.99 -1.07 -27.89
C SER A 289 20.24 -2.34 -27.47
N ALA A 290 19.93 -2.47 -26.18
CA ALA A 290 18.90 -3.35 -25.61
C ALA A 290 18.55 -2.90 -24.16
N PRO A 291 17.37 -3.27 -23.62
CA PRO A 291 16.57 -2.46 -22.71
C PRO A 291 16.96 -2.58 -21.23
N LEU A 292 16.65 -1.54 -20.45
CA LEU A 292 16.68 -1.58 -18.99
C LEU A 292 15.50 -2.40 -18.47
N PHE A 293 15.80 -3.62 -18.07
CA PHE A 293 14.96 -4.46 -17.20
C PHE A 293 14.97 -3.88 -15.77
N PHE A 294 13.79 -3.58 -15.25
CA PHE A 294 13.56 -3.28 -13.83
C PHE A 294 13.57 -4.58 -13.01
N PRO A 295 14.35 -4.73 -11.93
CA PRO A 295 14.11 -5.76 -10.94
C PRO A 295 13.21 -5.16 -9.84
N GLY A 296 11.92 -5.40 -9.94
CA GLY A 296 10.94 -4.97 -8.94
C GLY A 296 9.73 -5.90 -8.92
N LEU A 297 9.77 -6.88 -8.01
CA LEU A 297 8.63 -7.63 -7.45
C LEU A 297 7.48 -7.99 -8.40
N LEU A 298 7.64 -9.09 -9.15
CA LEU A 298 6.52 -9.92 -9.58
C LEU A 298 6.30 -11.01 -8.52
N THR A 299 5.37 -10.79 -7.60
CA THR A 299 4.68 -11.89 -6.89
C THR A 299 3.83 -12.64 -7.92
N GLN A 300 4.37 -13.74 -8.45
CA GLN A 300 3.58 -14.74 -9.16
C GLN A 300 2.81 -15.58 -8.14
N PHE A 301 1.51 -15.35 -8.01
CA PHE A 301 0.59 -16.37 -7.53
C PHE A 301 0.30 -17.33 -8.69
N SER A 302 1.05 -18.42 -8.75
CA SER A 302 0.71 -19.58 -9.57
C SER A 302 -0.30 -20.44 -8.82
N PHE A 303 -1.59 -20.30 -9.17
CA PHE A 303 -2.54 -21.37 -8.96
C PHE A 303 -2.26 -22.45 -10.01
N SER A 304 -1.59 -23.51 -9.61
CA SER A 304 -1.62 -24.76 -10.36
C SER A 304 -2.88 -25.54 -9.95
N PRO A 305 -3.70 -25.98 -10.92
CA PRO A 305 -4.82 -26.87 -10.64
C PRO A 305 -4.27 -28.29 -10.52
N ASN A 306 -4.68 -29.05 -9.50
CA ASN A 306 -4.54 -30.49 -9.55
C ASN A 306 -5.92 -31.16 -9.56
N PRO A 307 -6.20 -32.02 -10.56
CA PRO A 307 -7.49 -32.65 -10.76
C PRO A 307 -7.58 -34.04 -10.11
N THR A 308 -8.84 -34.50 -9.99
CA THR A 308 -9.32 -35.90 -9.98
C THR A 308 -8.87 -36.80 -8.81
N ALA A 309 -9.78 -37.13 -7.88
CA ALA A 309 -10.85 -38.15 -7.95
C ALA A 309 -10.39 -39.49 -7.36
N THR A 310 -11.17 -40.08 -6.44
CA THR A 310 -11.49 -41.52 -6.40
C THR A 310 -12.64 -41.76 -5.43
N THR A 311 -13.71 -42.32 -5.99
CA THR A 311 -14.81 -43.05 -5.37
C THR A 311 -14.34 -44.24 -4.54
N SER A 312 -14.91 -44.44 -3.34
CA SER A 312 -15.05 -45.79 -2.79
C SER A 312 -16.45 -46.01 -2.25
N ASN A 313 -17.16 -46.91 -2.91
CA ASN A 313 -18.39 -47.54 -2.47
C ASN A 313 -18.16 -48.25 -1.12
N GLY A 314 -19.07 -48.02 -0.18
CA GLY A 314 -19.14 -48.74 1.09
C GLY A 314 -20.60 -49.03 1.42
N VAL A 315 -21.09 -50.14 0.88
CA VAL A 315 -22.39 -50.76 1.17
C VAL A 315 -22.44 -51.14 2.65
N GLY A 316 -23.47 -50.68 3.36
CA GLY A 316 -23.72 -51.02 4.76
C GLY A 316 -25.21 -51.00 5.07
N THR A 317 -25.91 -52.06 4.63
CA THR A 317 -27.26 -52.43 5.05
C THR A 317 -27.33 -52.65 6.57
N ILE A 318 -28.20 -51.92 7.27
CA ILE A 318 -28.73 -52.32 8.58
C ILE A 318 -30.26 -52.33 8.49
N LYS A 319 -30.83 -53.50 8.75
CA LYS A 319 -32.26 -53.81 8.83
C LYS A 319 -32.94 -53.13 10.04
N PRO A 320 -34.27 -52.96 9.99
CA PRO A 320 -35.06 -52.50 11.13
C PRO A 320 -35.26 -53.64 12.15
N ASN A 321 -35.18 -53.31 13.44
CA ASN A 321 -35.74 -54.14 14.50
C ASN A 321 -37.16 -53.68 14.78
N ASN A 322 -38.11 -54.57 14.50
CA ASN A 322 -39.42 -54.60 15.12
C ASN A 322 -39.26 -54.97 16.60
N THR A 323 -39.89 -54.21 17.49
CA THR A 323 -40.71 -54.76 18.59
C THR A 323 -41.74 -53.73 18.99
#